data_AF-A0A137P3M3-F1
#
_entry.id   AF-A0A137P3M3-F1
#
_cell.length_a   1.000
_cell.length_b   1.000
_cell.length_c   1.000
_cell.angle_alpha   90.00
_cell.angle_beta   90.00
_cell.angle_gamma   90.00
#
_symmetry.space_group_name_H-M   'P 1'
#
loop_
_entity.id
_entity.type
_entity.pdbx_description
1 polymer ?
#
loop_
_entity_poly.entity_id
_entity_poly.type
_entity_poly.pdbx_seq_one_letter_code
_entity_poly.pdbx_strand_id
1 'polypeptide(L)'
;MVWLNDLELFIKESLSLTEQHPDKTRLSYKYRAVDGKLIVKVTNDTITLKFATDQMQDLKRLEKLVKSAMYNFVQCDEEAEESQNTGIYILIKYAIF
;
A
#
# COMPACT_ATOMS: atom_id res chain seq x y z
N MET A 1 -6.70 -11.06 -11.16
CA MET A 1 -7.49 -10.13 -10.31
C MET A 1 -8.45 -10.96 -9.47
N VAL A 2 -8.39 -10.84 -8.15
CA VAL A 2 -9.15 -11.67 -7.20
C VAL A 2 -10.07 -10.78 -6.35
N TRP A 3 -11.33 -11.20 -6.23
CA TRP A 3 -12.28 -10.58 -5.30
C TRP A 3 -12.27 -11.36 -4.00
N LEU A 4 -12.04 -10.64 -2.90
CA LEU A 4 -12.15 -11.19 -1.55
C LEU A 4 -13.50 -10.75 -0.99
N ASN A 5 -14.24 -11.70 -0.40
CA ASN A 5 -15.54 -11.43 0.22
C ASN A 5 -15.42 -11.19 1.73
N ASP A 6 -14.28 -11.55 2.32
CA ASP A 6 -13.98 -11.35 3.72
C ASP A 6 -13.07 -10.13 3.91
N LEU A 7 -13.49 -9.19 4.78
CA LEU A 7 -12.77 -7.95 5.00
C LEU A 7 -11.43 -8.17 5.72
N GLU A 8 -11.37 -9.10 6.66
CA GLU A 8 -10.17 -9.33 7.47
C GLU A 8 -9.07 -9.95 6.63
N LEU A 9 -9.43 -10.92 5.79
CA LEU A 9 -8.56 -11.49 4.77
C LEU A 9 -8.09 -10.40 3.79
N PHE A 10 -8.99 -9.54 3.31
CA PHE A 10 -8.61 -8.45 2.42
C PHE A 10 -7.60 -7.49 3.04
N ILE A 11 -7.81 -7.07 4.29
CA ILE A 11 -6.89 -6.19 5.01
C ILE A 11 -5.53 -6.87 5.20
N LYS A 12 -5.53 -8.12 5.66
CA LYS A 12 -4.31 -8.90 5.90
C LYS A 12 -3.46 -9.04 4.62
N GLU A 13 -4.06 -9.50 3.54
CA GLU A 13 -3.36 -9.69 2.26
C GLU A 13 -2.91 -8.35 1.65
N SER A 14 -3.71 -7.28 1.81
CA SER A 14 -3.34 -5.94 1.35
C SER A 14 -2.13 -5.39 2.09
N LEU A 15 -2.07 -5.56 3.42
CA LEU A 15 -0.93 -5.14 4.23
C LEU A 15 0.32 -5.96 3.88
N SER A 16 0.19 -7.28 3.76
CA SER A 16 1.33 -8.13 3.37
C SER A 16 1.88 -7.78 1.99
N LEU A 17 1.01 -7.48 1.02
CA LEU A 17 1.42 -7.02 -0.30
C LEU A 17 2.16 -5.67 -0.25
N THR A 18 1.67 -4.76 0.61
CA THR A 18 2.26 -3.44 0.81
C THR A 18 3.64 -3.55 1.48
N GLU A 19 3.82 -4.45 2.44
CA GLU A 19 5.10 -4.71 3.11
C GLU A 19 6.12 -5.36 2.16
N GLN A 20 5.68 -6.27 1.29
CA GLN A 20 6.57 -6.96 0.34
C GLN A 20 7.02 -6.06 -0.82
N HIS A 21 6.14 -5.15 -1.26
CA HIS A 21 6.36 -4.31 -2.43
C HIS A 21 5.88 -2.86 -2.17
N PRO A 22 6.52 -2.12 -1.26
CA PRO A 22 6.09 -0.78 -0.89
C PRO A 22 6.21 0.22 -2.06
N ASP A 23 7.23 0.08 -2.90
CA ASP A 23 7.53 0.94 -4.06
C ASP A 23 6.54 0.78 -5.22
N LYS A 24 5.93 -0.41 -5.36
CA LYS A 24 5.05 -0.76 -6.49
C LYS A 24 3.59 -0.87 -6.11
N THR A 25 3.28 -0.99 -4.82
CA THR A 25 1.90 -1.20 -4.38
C THR A 25 1.14 0.11 -4.42
N ARG A 26 -0.03 0.09 -5.08
CA ARG A 26 -0.97 1.20 -5.11
C ARG A 26 -2.31 0.80 -4.54
N LEU A 27 -2.85 1.69 -3.70
CA LEU A 27 -4.20 1.59 -3.17
C LEU A 27 -5.11 2.56 -3.93
N SER A 28 -6.25 2.07 -4.39
CA SER A 28 -7.27 2.88 -5.04
C SER A 28 -8.66 2.49 -4.54
N TYR A 29 -9.53 3.46 -4.32
CA TYR A 29 -10.93 3.20 -3.97
C TYR A 29 -11.86 4.03 -4.85
N LYS A 30 -13.04 3.49 -5.12
CA LYS A 30 -14.08 4.13 -5.92
C LYS A 30 -15.41 3.94 -5.23
N TYR A 31 -16.03 5.04 -4.86
CA TYR A 31 -17.42 5.04 -4.41
C TYR A 31 -18.35 5.12 -5.62
N ARG A 32 -19.36 4.25 -5.65
CA ARG A 32 -20.42 4.27 -6.66
C ARG A 32 -21.74 4.55 -5.96
N ALA A 33 -22.19 5.80 -6.04
CA ALA A 33 -23.42 6.26 -5.39
C ALA A 33 -24.67 5.51 -5.86
N VAL A 34 -24.77 5.19 -7.16
CA VAL A 34 -25.92 4.46 -7.74
C VAL A 34 -26.12 3.09 -7.10
N ASP A 35 -25.02 2.40 -6.78
CA ASP A 35 -25.07 1.06 -6.18
C ASP A 35 -24.93 1.10 -4.66
N GLY A 36 -24.66 2.27 -4.07
CA GLY A 36 -24.38 2.44 -2.64
C GLY A 36 -23.11 1.74 -2.16
N LYS A 37 -22.18 1.38 -3.06
CA LYS A 37 -21.02 0.52 -2.76
C LYS A 37 -19.69 1.25 -2.88
N LEU A 38 -18.77 0.96 -1.96
CA LEU A 38 -17.36 1.31 -2.05
C LEU A 38 -16.59 0.10 -2.58
N ILE A 39 -15.81 0.30 -3.64
CA ILE A 39 -14.90 -0.70 -4.19
C ILE A 39 -13.48 -0.27 -3.84
N VAL A 40 -12.73 -1.11 -3.14
CA VAL A 40 -11.32 -0.90 -2.82
C VAL A 40 -10.47 -1.89 -3.61
N LYS A 41 -9.36 -1.42 -4.15
CA LYS A 41 -8.41 -2.19 -4.95
C LYS A 41 -6.98 -1.89 -4.49
N VAL A 42 -6.23 -2.93 -4.19
CA VAL A 42 -4.79 -2.87 -3.88
C VAL A 42 -4.05 -3.73 -4.90
N THR A 43 -2.97 -3.20 -5.47
CA THR A 43 -2.24 -3.92 -6.53
C THR A 43 -0.80 -3.43 -6.70
N ASN A 44 0.10 -4.35 -7.05
CA ASN A 44 1.50 -4.11 -7.41
C ASN A 44 1.77 -4.43 -8.91
N ASP A 45 0.75 -4.24 -9.76
CA ASP A 45 0.72 -4.60 -11.20
C ASP A 45 0.76 -6.10 -11.54
N THR A 46 1.17 -6.97 -10.62
CA THR A 46 1.13 -8.43 -10.79
C THR A 46 -0.09 -9.04 -10.11
N ILE A 47 -0.27 -8.73 -8.83
CA ILE A 47 -1.40 -9.18 -8.01
C ILE A 47 -2.38 -8.01 -7.89
N THR A 48 -3.68 -8.32 -7.97
CA THR A 48 -4.75 -7.34 -7.76
C THR A 48 -5.80 -7.92 -6.83
N LEU A 49 -5.90 -7.34 -5.64
CA LEU A 49 -6.90 -7.65 -4.62
C LEU A 49 -8.02 -6.62 -4.73
N LYS A 50 -9.27 -7.08 -4.69
CA LYS A 50 -10.46 -6.23 -4.67
C LYS A 50 -11.42 -6.63 -3.57
N PHE A 51 -12.03 -5.63 -2.96
CA PHE A 51 -13.09 -5.78 -1.97
C PHE A 51 -14.19 -4.77 -2.26
N ALA A 52 -15.44 -5.18 -2.14
CA ALA A 52 -16.61 -4.30 -2.26
C ALA A 52 -17.45 -4.42 -1.00
N THR A 53 -17.87 -3.27 -0.47
CA THR A 53 -18.75 -3.21 0.70
C THR A 53 -19.76 -2.08 0.57
N ASP A 54 -20.94 -2.31 1.14
CA ASP A 54 -22.00 -1.33 1.41
C ASP A 54 -22.16 -1.07 2.92
N GLN A 55 -21.37 -1.75 3.77
CA GLN A 55 -21.47 -1.67 5.21
C GLN A 55 -20.66 -0.50 5.76
N MET A 56 -21.32 0.37 6.52
CA MET A 56 -20.69 1.56 7.10
C MET A 56 -19.61 1.23 8.15
N GLN A 57 -19.69 0.07 8.79
CA GLN A 57 -18.72 -0.40 9.77
C GLN A 57 -17.36 -0.70 9.12
N ASP A 58 -17.38 -1.20 7.88
CA ASP A 58 -16.19 -1.55 7.12
C ASP A 58 -15.41 -0.31 6.70
N LEU A 59 -16.11 0.82 6.45
CA LEU A 59 -15.48 2.09 6.08
C LEU A 59 -14.43 2.54 7.11
N LYS A 60 -14.73 2.40 8.41
CA LYS A 60 -13.78 2.76 9.47
C LYS A 60 -12.53 1.86 9.46
N ARG A 61 -12.70 0.57 9.13
CA ARG A 61 -11.58 -0.37 9.04
C ARG A 61 -10.75 -0.11 7.78
N LEU A 62 -11.40 0.21 6.66
CA LEU A 62 -10.74 0.58 5.41
C LEU A 62 -9.98 1.91 5.52
N GLU A 63 -10.50 2.89 6.26
CA GLU A 63 -9.78 4.14 6.55
C GLU A 63 -8.49 3.86 7.34
N LYS A 64 -8.53 2.93 8.32
CA LYS A 64 -7.33 2.49 9.04
C LYS A 64 -6.32 1.81 8.13
N LEU A 65 -6.78 0.97 7.19
CA LEU A 65 -5.93 0.36 6.17
C LEU A 65 -5.20 1.43 5.33
N VAL A 66 -5.93 2.46 4.87
CA VAL A 66 -5.33 3.56 4.09
C VAL A 66 -4.26 4.30 4.91
N LYS A 67 -4.54 4.61 6.17
CA LYS A 67 -3.56 5.25 7.07
C LYS A 67 -2.31 4.39 7.28
N SER A 68 -2.49 3.08 7.49
CA SER A 68 -1.38 2.13 7.65
C SER A 68 -0.54 2.02 6.37
N ALA A 69 -1.18 1.92 5.21
CA ALA A 69 -0.49 1.86 3.93
C ALA A 69 0.32 3.14 3.68
N MET A 70 -0.24 4.31 3.99
CA MET A 70 0.44 5.59 3.86
C MET A 70 1.71 5.67 4.72
N TYR A 71 1.64 5.22 5.99
CA TYR A 71 2.80 5.17 6.86
C TYR A 71 3.90 4.27 6.27
N ASN A 72 3.55 3.07 5.79
CA ASN A 72 4.51 2.14 5.20
C ASN A 72 5.14 2.68 3.91
N PHE A 73 4.39 3.42 3.08
CA PHE A 73 4.95 4.05 1.87
C PHE A 73 5.94 5.17 2.21
N VAL A 74 5.64 6.01 3.20
CA VAL A 74 6.54 7.10 3.62
C VAL A 74 7.87 6.56 4.16
N GLN A 75 7.83 5.50 4.97
CA GLN A 75 9.06 4.90 5.51
C GLN A 75 9.96 4.29 4.42
N CYS A 76 9.36 3.74 3.35
CA CYS A 76 10.13 3.24 2.21
C CYS A 76 10.87 4.35 1.45
N ASP A 77 10.30 5.56 1.37
CA ASP A 77 10.95 6.71 0.73
C ASP A 77 12.16 7.20 1.56
N GLU A 78 12.04 7.21 2.89
CA GLU A 78 13.12 7.61 3.81
C GLU A 78 14.33 6.64 3.72
N GLU A 79 14.08 5.33 3.70
CA GLU A 79 15.15 4.32 3.55
C GLU A 79 15.84 4.38 2.19
N ALA A 80 15.10 4.74 1.13
CA ALA A 80 15.65 4.92 -0.22
C ALA A 80 16.56 6.15 -0.29
N GLU A 81 16.21 7.25 0.36
CA GLU A 81 17.06 8.45 0.44
C GLU A 81 18.31 8.20 1.29
N GLU A 82 18.18 7.49 2.42
CA GLU A 82 19.31 7.21 3.32
C GLU A 82 20.35 6.29 2.67
N SER A 83 19.90 5.31 1.88
CA SER A 83 20.76 4.41 1.08
C SER A 83 21.50 5.14 -0.04
N GLN A 84 20.87 6.12 -0.68
CA GLN A 84 21.53 6.95 -1.70
C GLN A 84 22.56 7.88 -1.07
N ASN A 85 22.23 8.47 0.08
CA ASN A 85 23.12 9.41 0.78
C ASN A 85 24.36 8.70 1.35
N THR A 86 24.20 7.49 1.90
CA THR A 86 25.34 6.65 2.32
C THR A 86 26.17 6.15 1.13
N GLY A 87 25.54 5.78 0.01
CA GLY A 87 26.25 5.41 -1.22
C GLY A 87 27.16 6.53 -1.75
N ILE A 88 26.67 7.77 -1.76
CA ILE A 88 27.47 8.96 -2.12
C ILE A 88 28.61 9.18 -1.13
N TYR A 89 28.35 9.09 0.18
CA TYR A 89 29.38 9.26 1.22
C TYR A 89 30.49 8.20 1.14
N ILE A 90 30.15 6.95 0.84
CA ILE A 90 31.11 5.86 0.62
C ILE A 90 31.96 6.20 -0.62
N LEU A 91 31.34 6.54 -1.75
CA LEU A 91 32.08 6.88 -2.97
C LEU A 91 33.04 8.08 -2.79
N ILE A 92 32.62 9.13 -2.08
CA ILE A 92 33.50 10.28 -1.77
C ILE A 92 34.65 9.85 -0.86
N LYS A 93 34.40 9.01 0.15
CA LYS A 93 35.42 8.54 1.10
C LYS A 93 36.49 7.64 0.45
N TYR A 94 36.12 6.85 -0.56
CA TYR A 94 37.04 5.98 -1.29
C TYR A 94 37.67 6.60 -2.54
N ALA A 95 37.18 7.76 -3.01
CA ALA A 95 37.74 8.47 -4.17
C ALA A 95 38.81 9.52 -3.82
N ILE A 96 39.01 9.82 -2.53
CA ILE A 96 39.98 10.82 -2.04
C ILE A 96 41.28 10.16 -1.49
N PHE A 97 41.45 8.84 -1.68
CA PHE A 97 42.71 8.13 -1.40
C PHE A 97 43.37 7.60 -2.67
#